data_AF-A0A0Q8UEG9-F1
#
_entry.id   AF-A0A0Q8UEG9-F1
#
_cell.length_a   1.000
_cell.length_b   1.000
_cell.length_c   1.000
_cell.angle_alpha   90.00
_cell.angle_beta   90.00
_cell.angle_gamma   90.00
#
_symmetry.space_group_name_H-M   'P 1'
#
loop_
_entity.id
_entity.type
_entity.pdbx_description
1 polymer ?
#
loop_
_entity_poly.entity_id
_entity_poly.type
_entity_poly.pdbx_seq_one_letter_code
_entity_poly.pdbx_strand_id
1 'polypeptide(L)'
;MFRGVMLTGMTLAAFAAASGAQGAISVFGGGLAQDCADAAIRGEDDPQFQDACTLALETELLSERDRAGTFVNRGVLKLRRAAYSDATRDFDAAVKLQPALGEAYVNRGAASIGRKRYAEGLSDINRSIELGVSEPAKAYYNRALAHEGLDDPKAAYFDYQKALEIDPEWSAPREQLTRFTVSRR
;
A
#
# COMPACT_ATOMS: atom_id res chain seq x y z
N MET A 1 -1.27 -9.59 -31.38
CA MET A 1 -1.51 -10.97 -30.91
C MET A 1 -0.19 -11.54 -30.40
N PHE A 2 -0.25 -12.22 -29.24
CA PHE A 2 0.81 -12.92 -28.48
C PHE A 2 2.18 -12.26 -28.26
N ARG A 3 2.25 -11.39 -27.23
CA ARG A 3 3.49 -11.12 -26.49
C ARG A 3 3.61 -12.12 -25.34
N GLY A 4 4.52 -13.09 -25.43
CA GLY A 4 4.86 -13.93 -24.29
C GLY A 4 5.65 -13.09 -23.29
N VAL A 5 5.16 -12.98 -22.05
CA VAL A 5 5.82 -12.27 -20.95
C VAL A 5 6.37 -13.33 -20.00
N MET A 6 7.68 -13.31 -19.77
CA MET A 6 8.36 -14.23 -18.84
C MET A 6 9.23 -13.42 -17.89
N LEU A 7 9.28 -13.82 -16.63
CA LEU A 7 10.20 -13.25 -15.65
C LEU A 7 11.54 -13.97 -15.77
N THR A 8 12.61 -13.26 -16.14
CA THR A 8 13.92 -13.88 -16.44
C THR A 8 14.93 -13.79 -15.32
N GLY A 9 14.65 -12.99 -14.28
CA GLY A 9 15.44 -12.91 -13.06
C GLY A 9 14.57 -13.08 -11.84
N MET A 10 14.58 -14.27 -11.24
CA MET A 10 13.97 -14.56 -9.94
C MET A 10 14.95 -14.21 -8.81
N THR A 11 15.64 -13.07 -8.91
CA THR A 11 16.00 -12.42 -7.66
C THR A 11 14.66 -11.95 -7.11
N LEU A 12 14.18 -12.64 -6.06
CA LEU A 12 13.40 -11.95 -5.04
C LEU A 12 14.27 -10.75 -4.69
N ALA A 13 14.04 -9.60 -5.34
CA ALA A 13 14.57 -8.34 -4.88
C ALA A 13 14.09 -8.30 -3.45
N ALA A 14 15.03 -8.59 -2.54
CA ALA A 14 14.75 -9.06 -1.20
C ALA A 14 13.78 -8.06 -0.60
N PHE A 15 12.49 -8.44 -0.53
CA PHE A 15 11.32 -7.60 -0.25
C PHE A 15 11.79 -6.26 0.32
N ALA A 16 12.20 -5.34 -0.55
CA ALA A 16 12.67 -4.03 -0.11
C ALA A 16 11.35 -3.35 0.19
N ALA A 17 10.94 -3.59 1.44
CA ALA A 17 9.57 -3.61 1.90
C ALA A 17 8.90 -2.36 1.37
N ALA A 18 7.84 -2.52 0.56
CA ALA A 18 6.62 -1.73 0.40
C ALA A 18 6.62 -0.21 0.69
N SER A 19 7.72 0.43 1.04
CA SER A 19 7.85 1.67 1.81
C SER A 19 7.42 2.88 0.98
N GLY A 20 7.52 2.75 -0.35
CA GLY A 20 6.98 3.71 -1.31
C GLY A 20 5.57 3.39 -1.80
N ALA A 21 5.01 2.21 -1.52
CA ALA A 21 3.72 1.76 -2.05
C ALA A 21 2.57 1.86 -1.04
N GLN A 22 2.79 2.49 0.12
CA GLN A 22 1.71 2.83 1.05
C GLN A 22 1.04 4.14 0.66
N GLY A 23 -0.29 4.21 0.83
CA GLY A 23 -1.06 5.45 0.72
C GLY A 23 -1.39 5.99 2.10
N ALA A 24 -0.67 7.01 2.57
CA ALA A 24 -1.01 7.72 3.80
C ALA A 24 -2.15 8.72 3.53
N ILE A 25 -2.92 9.06 4.57
CA ILE A 25 -4.06 9.98 4.45
C ILE A 25 -3.76 11.26 5.21
N SER A 26 -4.01 12.41 4.58
CA SER A 26 -3.98 13.69 5.29
C SER A 26 -5.14 13.78 6.30
N VAL A 27 -4.78 14.06 7.55
CA VAL A 27 -5.73 14.47 8.60
C VAL A 27 -5.60 15.98 8.76
N PHE A 28 -6.71 16.71 8.62
CA PHE A 28 -6.70 18.17 8.62
C PHE A 28 -7.08 18.70 10.00
N GLY A 29 -6.31 19.66 10.54
CA GLY A 29 -6.64 20.31 11.81
C GLY A 29 -5.41 20.83 12.54
N GLY A 30 -5.22 20.36 13.76
CA GLY A 30 -4.01 20.51 14.56
C GLY A 30 -4.02 19.46 15.67
N GLY A 31 -2.85 19.10 16.20
CA GLY A 31 -2.71 18.08 17.25
C GLY A 31 -2.04 16.80 16.76
N LEU A 32 -2.08 15.78 17.61
CA LEU A 32 -1.34 14.53 17.49
C LEU A 32 -1.77 13.72 16.26
N ALA A 33 -3.05 13.74 15.90
CA ALA A 33 -3.54 13.05 14.70
C ALA A 33 -2.90 13.62 13.43
N GLN A 34 -2.71 14.94 13.37
CA GLN A 34 -2.03 15.59 12.24
C GLN A 34 -0.53 15.33 12.27
N ASP A 35 0.14 15.47 13.41
CA ASP A 35 1.58 15.24 13.53
C ASP A 35 1.94 13.81 13.07
N CYS A 36 1.11 12.84 13.47
CA CYS A 36 1.31 11.45 13.08
C CYS A 36 0.95 11.20 11.60
N ALA A 37 -0.03 11.91 11.04
CA ALA A 37 -0.34 11.89 9.61
C ALA A 37 0.83 12.44 8.78
N ASP A 38 1.39 13.58 9.16
CA ASP A 38 2.51 14.21 8.48
C ASP A 38 3.76 13.31 8.52
N ALA A 39 4.02 12.65 9.64
CA ALA A 39 5.09 11.66 9.74
C ALA A 39 4.85 10.44 8.84
N ALA A 40 3.62 9.92 8.80
CA ALA A 40 3.25 8.85 7.88
C ALA A 40 3.47 9.28 6.42
N ILE A 41 3.07 10.50 6.04
CA ILE A 41 3.26 11.02 4.68
C ILE A 41 4.74 11.20 4.33
N ARG A 42 5.55 11.73 5.26
CA ARG A 42 6.99 12.00 5.04
C ARG A 42 7.88 10.76 4.98
N GLY A 43 7.35 9.56 5.22
CA GLY A 43 8.17 8.35 5.20
C GLY A 43 8.85 8.04 6.53
N GLU A 44 8.52 8.75 7.61
CA GLU A 44 9.17 8.56 8.90
C GLU A 44 8.94 7.15 9.47
N ASP A 45 9.91 6.64 10.23
CA ASP A 45 9.91 5.32 10.83
C ASP A 45 10.19 5.33 12.34
N ASP A 46 10.24 6.50 12.98
CA ASP A 46 10.47 6.65 14.43
C ASP A 46 9.25 6.18 15.25
N PRO A 47 9.44 5.32 16.28
CA PRO A 47 8.37 4.85 17.18
C PRO A 47 7.47 5.94 17.74
N GLN A 48 8.02 7.13 18.00
CA GLN A 48 7.25 8.24 18.58
C GLN A 48 6.02 8.63 17.75
N PHE A 49 6.07 8.50 16.43
CA PHE A 49 4.93 8.86 15.57
C PHE A 49 3.79 7.84 15.67
N GLN A 50 4.11 6.57 15.92
CA GLN A 50 3.09 5.55 16.19
C GLN A 50 2.42 5.82 17.55
N ASP A 51 3.20 6.24 18.54
CA ASP A 51 2.70 6.61 19.87
C ASP A 51 1.83 7.86 19.78
N ALA A 52 2.22 8.85 18.97
CA ALA A 52 1.41 10.03 18.67
C ALA A 52 0.04 9.64 18.07
N CYS A 53 0.00 8.76 17.06
CA CYS A 53 -1.29 8.29 16.53
C CYS A 53 -2.13 7.56 17.60
N THR A 54 -1.48 6.79 18.49
CA THR A 54 -2.18 6.05 19.54
C THR A 54 -2.80 7.00 20.56
N LEU A 55 -2.03 7.97 21.02
CA LEU A 55 -2.51 9.00 21.93
C LEU A 55 -3.63 9.82 21.28
N ALA A 56 -3.50 10.20 20.00
CA ALA A 56 -4.54 10.90 19.27
C ALA A 56 -5.87 10.12 19.24
N LEU A 57 -5.82 8.82 18.95
CA LEU A 57 -7.01 7.96 18.92
C LEU A 57 -7.69 7.83 20.30
N GLU A 58 -6.93 7.96 21.38
CA GLU A 58 -7.42 7.84 22.76
C GLU A 58 -7.93 9.16 23.34
N THR A 59 -7.26 10.27 23.04
CA THR A 59 -7.49 11.55 23.74
C THR A 59 -8.15 12.61 22.89
N GLU A 60 -8.04 12.55 21.55
CA GLU A 60 -8.59 13.59 20.68
C GLU A 60 -10.04 13.28 20.26
N LEU A 61 -10.83 14.35 20.18
CA LEU A 61 -12.19 14.32 19.64
C LEU A 61 -12.13 14.39 18.11
N LEU A 62 -11.90 13.23 17.50
CA LEU A 62 -11.80 13.08 16.04
C LEU A 62 -13.16 12.84 15.40
N SER A 63 -13.38 13.44 14.23
CA SER A 63 -14.47 13.05 13.33
C SER A 63 -14.32 11.58 12.91
N GLU A 64 -15.37 10.91 12.45
CA GLU A 64 -15.26 9.53 11.97
C GLU A 64 -14.23 9.38 10.84
N ARG A 65 -14.21 10.36 9.94
CA ARG A 65 -13.23 10.47 8.85
C ARG A 65 -11.81 10.57 9.38
N ASP A 66 -11.54 11.51 10.29
CA ASP A 66 -10.18 11.72 10.82
C ASP A 66 -9.73 10.56 11.70
N ARG A 67 -10.65 9.94 12.43
CA ARG A 67 -10.39 8.72 13.19
C ARG A 67 -10.01 7.56 12.27
N ALA A 68 -10.75 7.36 11.18
CA ALA A 68 -10.40 6.36 10.17
C ALA A 68 -9.03 6.66 9.52
N GLY A 69 -8.78 7.92 9.17
CA GLY A 69 -7.47 8.37 8.64
C GLY A 69 -6.32 8.13 9.63
N THR A 70 -6.53 8.40 10.91
CA THR A 70 -5.54 8.19 11.97
C THR A 70 -5.22 6.71 12.15
N PHE A 71 -6.22 5.82 12.08
CA PHE A 71 -5.99 4.37 12.03
C PHE A 71 -5.15 3.98 10.81
N VAL A 72 -5.48 4.48 9.62
CA VAL A 72 -4.68 4.22 8.40
C VAL A 72 -3.23 4.66 8.60
N ASN A 73 -2.98 5.87 9.10
CA ASN A 73 -1.63 6.40 9.28
C ASN A 73 -0.82 5.59 10.32
N ARG A 74 -1.43 5.21 11.45
CA ARG A 74 -0.80 4.31 12.41
C ARG A 74 -0.47 2.95 11.81
N GLY A 75 -1.40 2.41 11.02
CA GLY A 75 -1.21 1.16 10.30
C GLY A 75 -0.07 1.24 9.29
N VAL A 76 0.08 2.36 8.56
CA VAL A 76 1.19 2.60 7.63
C VAL A 76 2.54 2.64 8.37
N LEU A 77 2.63 3.33 9.50
CA LEU A 77 3.84 3.36 10.32
C LEU A 77 4.23 1.95 10.81
N LYS A 78 3.26 1.15 11.25
CA LYS A 78 3.46 -0.27 11.62
C LYS A 78 3.89 -1.12 10.42
N LEU A 79 3.27 -0.90 9.26
CA LEU A 79 3.56 -1.63 8.03
C LEU A 79 5.01 -1.44 7.57
N ARG A 80 5.57 -0.23 7.71
CA ARG A 80 6.98 0.07 7.42
C ARG A 80 7.95 -0.74 8.28
N ARG A 81 7.58 -1.00 9.53
CA ARG A 81 8.34 -1.86 10.45
C ARG A 81 8.02 -3.34 10.31
N ALA A 82 7.33 -3.75 9.25
CA ALA A 82 6.88 -5.12 9.01
C ALA A 82 5.98 -5.69 10.13
N ALA A 83 5.35 -4.84 10.96
CA ALA A 83 4.37 -5.25 11.95
C ALA A 83 3.00 -5.51 11.29
N TYR A 84 2.97 -6.44 10.35
CA TYR A 84 1.84 -6.65 9.43
C TYR A 84 0.53 -6.95 10.15
N SER A 85 0.54 -7.82 11.17
CA SER A 85 -0.67 -8.19 11.91
C SER A 85 -1.29 -7.01 12.64
N ASP A 86 -0.45 -6.13 13.21
CA ASP A 86 -0.93 -4.94 13.92
C ASP A 86 -1.37 -3.85 12.96
N ALA A 87 -0.72 -3.74 11.80
CA ALA A 87 -1.17 -2.87 10.71
C ALA A 87 -2.55 -3.31 10.18
N THR A 88 -2.77 -4.60 9.94
CA THR A 88 -4.06 -5.15 9.51
C THR A 88 -5.19 -4.78 10.49
N ARG A 89 -4.96 -4.87 11.81
CA ARG A 89 -5.96 -4.47 12.82
C ARG A 89 -6.36 -3.00 12.70
N ASP A 90 -5.40 -2.11 12.44
CA ASP A 90 -5.68 -0.70 12.23
C ASP A 90 -6.46 -0.46 10.93
N PHE A 91 -6.10 -1.14 9.84
CA PHE A 91 -6.85 -1.03 8.59
C PHE A 91 -8.26 -1.60 8.70
N ASP A 92 -8.47 -2.68 9.44
CA ASP A 92 -9.80 -3.22 9.72
C ASP A 92 -10.65 -2.22 10.53
N ALA A 93 -10.05 -1.54 11.51
CA ALA A 93 -10.73 -0.48 12.25
C ALA A 93 -11.11 0.70 11.34
N ALA A 94 -10.21 1.11 10.42
CA ALA A 94 -10.49 2.15 9.44
C ALA A 94 -11.62 1.75 8.48
N VAL A 95 -11.60 0.53 7.94
CA VAL A 95 -12.66 0.00 7.06
C VAL A 95 -13.99 -0.08 7.78
N LYS A 96 -14.01 -0.44 9.08
CA LYS A 96 -15.24 -0.48 9.88
C LYS A 96 -15.87 0.91 10.02
N LEU A 97 -15.06 1.95 10.22
CA LEU A 97 -15.52 3.33 10.34
C LEU A 97 -15.93 3.92 8.98
N GLN A 98 -15.14 3.64 7.95
CA GLN A 98 -15.34 4.17 6.61
C GLN A 98 -15.18 3.07 5.55
N PRO A 99 -16.24 2.29 5.26
CA PRO A 99 -16.18 1.14 4.35
C PRO A 99 -15.83 1.47 2.89
N ALA A 100 -15.93 2.75 2.51
CA ALA A 100 -15.58 3.27 1.19
C ALA A 100 -14.18 3.91 1.13
N LEU A 101 -13.37 3.79 2.19
CA LEU A 101 -12.02 4.37 2.23
C LEU A 101 -11.02 3.46 1.50
N GLY A 102 -10.76 3.76 0.22
CA GLY A 102 -9.90 2.93 -0.64
C GLY A 102 -8.49 2.74 -0.09
N GLU A 103 -7.90 3.77 0.52
CA GLU A 103 -6.56 3.73 1.11
C GLU A 103 -6.44 2.68 2.22
N ALA A 104 -7.50 2.44 2.99
CA ALA A 104 -7.50 1.39 4.01
C ALA A 104 -7.37 -0.01 3.37
N TYR A 105 -8.07 -0.24 2.25
CA TYR A 105 -7.95 -1.50 1.50
C TYR A 105 -6.59 -1.62 0.79
N VAL A 106 -6.05 -0.55 0.20
CA VAL A 106 -4.70 -0.57 -0.41
C VAL A 106 -3.67 -1.05 0.62
N ASN A 107 -3.71 -0.47 1.82
CA ASN A 107 -2.69 -0.76 2.83
C ASN A 107 -2.94 -2.10 3.53
N ARG A 108 -4.20 -2.52 3.70
CA ARG A 108 -4.53 -3.88 4.18
C ARG A 108 -4.04 -4.94 3.19
N GLY A 109 -4.25 -4.71 1.89
CA GLY A 109 -3.74 -5.56 0.84
C GLY A 109 -2.22 -5.66 0.86
N ALA A 110 -1.52 -4.54 1.03
CA ALA A 110 -0.07 -4.50 1.19
C ALA A 110 0.42 -5.28 2.42
N ALA A 111 -0.26 -5.17 3.56
CA ALA A 111 0.06 -5.96 4.75
C ALA A 111 -0.11 -7.47 4.51
N SER A 112 -1.17 -7.88 3.81
CA SER A 112 -1.40 -9.27 3.42
C SER A 112 -0.32 -9.79 2.47
N ILE A 113 0.11 -9.00 1.49
CA ILE A 113 1.24 -9.31 0.59
C ILE A 113 2.55 -9.47 1.38
N GLY A 114 2.82 -8.59 2.36
CA GLY A 114 3.97 -8.71 3.26
C GLY A 114 3.97 -10.02 4.07
N ARG A 115 2.79 -10.55 4.38
CA ARG A 115 2.59 -11.86 5.00
C ARG A 115 2.52 -13.02 3.99
N LYS A 116 2.81 -12.78 2.72
CA LYS A 116 2.71 -13.74 1.61
C LYS A 116 1.29 -14.30 1.39
N ARG A 117 0.26 -13.59 1.85
CA ARG A 117 -1.16 -13.89 1.61
C ARG A 117 -1.63 -13.18 0.35
N TYR A 118 -1.05 -13.56 -0.79
CA TYR A 118 -1.17 -12.82 -2.04
C TYR A 118 -2.60 -12.74 -2.59
N ALA A 119 -3.39 -13.82 -2.49
CA ALA A 119 -4.78 -13.82 -2.97
C ALA A 119 -5.69 -12.87 -2.16
N GLU A 120 -5.50 -12.83 -0.84
CA GLU A 120 -6.20 -11.87 0.03
C GLU A 120 -5.76 -10.44 -0.29
N GLY A 121 -4.45 -10.23 -0.44
CA GLY A 121 -3.90 -8.95 -0.86
C GLY A 121 -4.52 -8.47 -2.17
N LEU A 122 -4.54 -9.32 -3.20
CA LEU A 122 -5.14 -9.03 -4.49
C LEU A 122 -6.61 -8.62 -4.38
N SER A 123 -7.40 -9.30 -3.54
CA SER A 123 -8.81 -8.95 -3.32
C SER A 123 -8.97 -7.54 -2.74
N ASP A 124 -8.19 -7.21 -1.71
CA ASP A 124 -8.21 -5.88 -1.10
C ASP A 124 -7.72 -4.79 -2.06
N ILE A 125 -6.65 -5.05 -2.80
CA ILE A 125 -6.14 -4.10 -3.79
C ILE A 125 -7.18 -3.87 -4.90
N ASN A 126 -7.84 -4.90 -5.42
CA ASN A 126 -8.91 -4.71 -6.40
C ASN A 126 -10.03 -3.83 -5.85
N ARG A 127 -10.45 -4.09 -4.60
CA ARG A 127 -11.47 -3.28 -3.94
C ARG A 127 -11.06 -1.82 -3.78
N SER A 128 -9.79 -1.57 -3.45
CA SER A 128 -9.25 -0.21 -3.33
C SER A 128 -9.32 0.55 -4.66
N ILE A 129 -9.02 -0.12 -5.78
CA ILE A 129 -9.06 0.49 -7.12
C ILE A 129 -10.51 0.82 -7.52
N GLU A 130 -11.47 -0.06 -7.21
CA GLU A 130 -12.91 0.19 -7.45
C GLU A 130 -13.45 1.39 -6.66
N LEU A 131 -13.02 1.53 -5.40
CA LEU A 131 -13.44 2.61 -4.52
C LEU A 131 -12.76 3.95 -4.85
N GLY A 132 -11.62 3.90 -5.54
CA GLY A 132 -10.75 5.04 -5.79
C GLY A 132 -9.75 5.25 -4.64
N VAL A 133 -8.56 5.72 -5.00
CA VAL A 133 -7.48 6.09 -4.08
C VAL A 133 -6.79 7.35 -4.60
N SER A 134 -6.20 8.12 -3.70
CA SER A 134 -5.41 9.31 -4.06
C SER A 134 -4.17 8.97 -4.90
N GLU A 135 -3.54 7.82 -4.66
CA GLU A 135 -2.29 7.39 -5.30
C GLU A 135 -2.47 6.06 -6.07
N PRO A 136 -3.19 6.07 -7.21
CA PRO A 136 -3.54 4.83 -7.91
C PRO A 136 -2.33 4.06 -8.44
N ALA A 137 -1.21 4.73 -8.77
CA ALA A 137 0.02 4.05 -9.17
C ALA A 137 0.48 3.02 -8.12
N LYS A 138 0.40 3.37 -6.82
CA LYS A 138 0.77 2.48 -5.71
C LYS A 138 -0.17 1.27 -5.61
N ALA A 139 -1.46 1.45 -5.87
CA ALA A 139 -2.42 0.35 -5.90
C ALA A 139 -2.08 -0.66 -7.02
N TYR A 140 -1.82 -0.18 -8.25
CA TYR A 140 -1.40 -1.06 -9.35
C TYR A 140 -0.07 -1.75 -9.06
N TYR A 141 0.91 -1.05 -8.47
CA TYR A 141 2.17 -1.67 -8.07
C TYR A 141 1.99 -2.78 -7.03
N ASN A 142 1.17 -2.56 -5.99
CA ASN A 142 0.85 -3.60 -5.01
C ASN A 142 0.10 -4.77 -5.65
N ARG A 143 -0.78 -4.51 -6.64
CA ARG A 143 -1.45 -5.57 -7.39
C ARG A 143 -0.48 -6.40 -8.21
N ALA A 144 0.51 -5.76 -8.84
CA ALA A 144 1.57 -6.46 -9.56
C ALA A 144 2.36 -7.39 -8.64
N LEU A 145 2.73 -6.94 -7.44
CA LEU A 145 3.39 -7.77 -6.43
C LEU A 145 2.53 -8.97 -6.01
N ALA A 146 1.22 -8.78 -5.86
CA ALA A 146 0.31 -9.88 -5.57
C ALA A 146 0.26 -10.90 -6.72
N HIS A 147 0.20 -10.43 -7.97
CA HIS A 147 0.25 -11.30 -9.15
C HIS A 147 1.57 -12.06 -9.28
N GLU A 148 2.72 -11.45 -9.01
CA GLU A 148 4.01 -12.16 -8.96
C GLU A 148 4.00 -13.26 -7.88
N GLY A 149 3.48 -12.95 -6.68
CA GLY A 149 3.35 -13.94 -5.61
C GLY A 149 2.38 -15.08 -5.91
N LEU A 150 1.50 -14.90 -6.89
CA LEU A 150 0.57 -15.89 -7.41
C LEU A 150 1.06 -16.58 -8.69
N ASP A 151 2.32 -16.35 -9.09
CA ASP A 151 2.92 -16.88 -10.32
C ASP A 151 2.16 -16.46 -11.60
N ASP A 152 1.62 -15.23 -11.62
CA ASP A 152 1.03 -14.58 -12.79
C ASP A 152 1.90 -13.39 -13.26
N PRO A 153 3.07 -13.67 -13.87
CA PRO A 153 3.99 -12.62 -14.33
C PRO A 153 3.39 -11.76 -15.45
N LYS A 154 2.40 -12.28 -16.19
CA LYS A 154 1.76 -11.53 -17.25
C LYS A 154 0.89 -10.41 -16.68
N ALA A 155 0.04 -10.71 -15.69
CA ALA A 155 -0.76 -9.70 -15.02
C ALA A 155 0.14 -8.69 -14.28
N ALA A 156 1.17 -9.18 -13.58
CA ALA A 156 2.14 -8.33 -12.89
C ALA A 156 2.81 -7.31 -13.83
N TYR A 157 3.26 -7.76 -15.01
CA TYR A 157 3.88 -6.88 -16.00
C TYR A 157 2.94 -5.74 -16.41
N PHE A 158 1.68 -6.03 -16.73
CA PHE A 158 0.73 -4.99 -17.14
C PHE A 158 0.40 -4.03 -16.00
N ASP A 159 0.32 -4.51 -14.77
CA ASP A 159 0.10 -3.66 -13.61
C ASP A 159 1.31 -2.75 -13.31
N TYR A 160 2.55 -3.25 -13.47
CA TYR A 160 3.74 -2.39 -13.39
C TYR A 160 3.78 -1.35 -14.51
N GLN A 161 3.41 -1.72 -15.73
CA GLN A 161 3.27 -0.75 -16.82
C GLN A 161 2.21 0.30 -16.49
N LYS A 162 1.08 -0.10 -15.90
CA LYS A 162 0.02 0.83 -15.53
C LYS A 162 0.45 1.78 -14.41
N ALA A 163 1.17 1.27 -13.41
CA ALA A 163 1.75 2.10 -12.35
C ALA A 163 2.70 3.17 -12.94
N LEU A 164 3.57 2.77 -13.89
CA LEU A 164 4.50 3.69 -14.57
C LEU A 164 3.80 4.69 -15.50
N GLU A 165 2.69 4.30 -16.12
CA GLU A 165 1.87 5.20 -16.94
C GLU A 165 1.22 6.29 -16.08
N ILE A 166 0.78 5.95 -14.88
CA ILE A 166 0.12 6.87 -13.94
C ILE A 166 1.14 7.81 -13.28
N ASP A 167 2.28 7.27 -12.83
CA ASP A 167 3.37 8.05 -12.24
C ASP A 167 4.69 7.69 -12.94
N PRO A 168 5.06 8.45 -14.00
CA PRO A 168 6.30 8.22 -14.73
C PRO A 168 7.58 8.52 -13.93
N GLU A 169 7.50 9.34 -12.90
CA GLU A 169 8.68 9.76 -12.11
C GLU A 169 9.01 8.72 -11.03
N TRP A 170 8.04 7.90 -10.62
CA TRP A 170 8.27 6.81 -9.69
C TRP A 170 9.14 5.71 -10.33
N SER A 171 10.36 5.53 -9.80
CA SER A 171 11.33 4.58 -10.38
C SER A 171 10.98 3.11 -10.13
N ALA A 172 10.26 2.80 -9.05
CA ALA A 172 10.09 1.41 -8.61
C ALA A 172 9.40 0.51 -9.66
N PRO A 173 8.27 0.89 -10.30
CA PRO A 173 7.69 0.09 -11.38
C PRO A 173 8.66 -0.11 -12.56
N ARG A 174 9.43 0.93 -12.92
CA ARG A 174 10.44 0.86 -14.00
C ARG A 174 11.53 -0.15 -13.68
N GLU A 175 12.03 -0.15 -12.45
CA GLU A 175 13.03 -1.11 -11.96
C GLU A 175 12.50 -2.55 -12.05
N GLN A 176 11.25 -2.79 -11.63
CA GLN A 176 10.63 -4.11 -11.71
C GLN A 176 10.50 -4.59 -13.16
N LEU A 177 10.08 -3.71 -14.08
CA LEU A 177 9.91 -4.04 -15.49
C LEU A 177 11.20 -4.53 -16.18
N THR A 178 12.38 -4.17 -15.67
CA THR A 178 13.67 -4.64 -16.23
C THR A 178 13.88 -6.15 -16.12
N ARG A 179 13.19 -6.81 -15.19
CA ARG A 179 13.27 -8.26 -14.95
C ARG A 179 12.37 -9.07 -15.89
N PHE A 180 11.51 -8.41 -16.67
CA PHE A 180 10.57 -9.05 -17.58
C PHE A 180 11.15 -9.10 -18.99
N THR A 181 11.08 -10.27 -19.59
CA THR A 181 11.37 -10.46 -21.02
C THR A 181 10.05 -10.59 -21.77
N VAL A 182 9.90 -9.73 -22.79
CA VAL A 182 8.71 -9.70 -23.64
C VAL A 182 9.11 -10.17 -25.03
N SER A 183 8.77 -11.43 -25.32
CA SER A 183 8.90 -11.97 -26.67
C SER A 183 7.77 -11.44 -27.56
N ARG A 184 8.11 -11.00 -28.77
CA ARG A 184 7.14 -10.93 -29.86
C ARG A 184 7.22 -12.28 -30.58
N ARG A 185 6.13 -13.04 -30.62
CA ARG A 185 5.99 -14.11 -31.62
C ARG A 185 5.33 -13.53 -32.86
#